data_AF-A0A9W5X1R3-F1
#
_entry.id   AF-A0A9W5X1R3-F1
#
_cell.length_a   1.000
_cell.length_b   1.000
_cell.length_c   1.000
_cell.angle_alpha   90.00
_cell.angle_beta   90.00
_cell.angle_gamma   90.00
#
_symmetry.space_group_name_H-M   'P 1'
#
loop_
_entity.id
_entity.type
_entity.pdbx_description
1 polymer ?
#
loop_
_entity_poly.entity_id
_entity_poly.type
_entity_poly.pdbx_seq_one_letter_code
_entity_poly.pdbx_strand_id
1 'polypeptide(L)'
;MPKRRPLLRAAAELLNAANGLRPLGREGYVTIPVFAFGWPTSEMSPLYMVGSMLDAARRGLRGDFRGVRGRIALLLTAVAWALLWLIHRRNVASQPYFEDPLRAALGADYQAISEKAQSDRRRRRIGVPPNDVIRRRYVTKLDTVQYGPHGAVNMADIWRRADLPRDGKAPVLLQVPGGAWSIGMRRPQAYPLLSHLADHGWVCVSIDYRVSPRHTWPDHIVDVKRALAWIKERIGEYGGDPDFVAITGGSAGGHLSSLVALTADDPQFQPGFEDADTSVVAAVPIYGRYDWVSARGSGRKEFIAFLQKFVTKTPIVRHRQVYVDASPLYRVRADAPPFFILHGQDDSIIPVQEGREFADALRDVSTAPVVYAEIPHAQHAFDFYYGSPRAHYTAQAVEEFLSWVAATTRRRAD
;
A
#
# COMPACT_ATOMS: atom_id res chain seq x y z
N MET A 1 -25.83 37.88 -7.59
CA MET A 1 -25.11 37.18 -6.50
C MET A 1 -25.49 35.69 -6.52
N PRO A 2 -24.54 34.75 -6.43
CA PRO A 2 -24.86 33.32 -6.36
C PRO A 2 -25.74 33.02 -5.14
N LYS A 3 -26.77 32.18 -5.32
CA LYS A 3 -27.70 31.80 -4.24
C LYS A 3 -26.91 31.14 -3.10
N ARG A 4 -26.99 31.70 -1.89
CA ARG A 4 -26.39 31.11 -0.67
C ARG A 4 -27.12 29.81 -0.36
N ARG A 5 -26.42 28.66 -0.42
CA ARG A 5 -26.97 27.32 -0.13
C ARG A 5 -26.26 26.65 1.08
N PRO A 6 -26.37 27.24 2.30
CA PRO A 6 -25.63 26.75 3.46
C PRO A 6 -26.02 25.31 3.87
N LEU A 7 -27.30 24.96 3.74
CA LEU A 7 -27.80 23.62 4.07
C LEU A 7 -27.24 22.53 3.15
N LEU A 8 -27.21 22.78 1.84
CA LEU A 8 -26.69 21.79 0.88
C LEU A 8 -25.21 21.50 1.14
N ARG A 9 -24.41 22.53 1.44
CA ARG A 9 -22.99 22.37 1.80
C ARG A 9 -22.84 21.53 3.07
N ALA A 10 -23.54 21.92 4.14
CA ALA A 10 -23.43 21.24 5.43
C ALA A 10 -23.90 19.78 5.36
N ALA A 11 -24.96 19.51 4.58
CA ALA A 11 -25.40 18.14 4.32
C ALA A 11 -24.36 17.34 3.53
N ALA A 12 -23.76 17.91 2.49
CA ALA A 12 -22.69 17.25 1.72
C ALA A 12 -21.45 16.95 2.58
N GLU A 13 -21.07 17.90 3.44
CA GLU A 13 -19.96 17.72 4.39
C GLU A 13 -20.24 16.60 5.40
N LEU A 14 -21.44 16.60 6.00
CA LEU A 14 -21.86 15.56 6.93
C LEU A 14 -21.90 14.18 6.25
N LEU A 15 -22.45 14.09 5.04
CA LEU A 15 -22.46 12.85 4.26
C LEU A 15 -21.04 12.34 3.97
N ASN A 16 -20.12 13.25 3.63
CA ASN A 16 -18.73 12.88 3.39
C ASN A 16 -18.01 12.43 4.66
N ALA A 17 -18.24 13.11 5.80
CA ALA A 17 -17.71 12.70 7.10
C ALA A 17 -18.28 11.34 7.56
N ALA A 18 -19.57 11.10 7.33
CA ALA A 18 -20.19 9.79 7.58
C ALA A 18 -19.55 8.70 6.72
N ASN A 19 -19.33 8.98 5.43
CA ASN A 19 -18.66 8.07 4.50
C ASN A 19 -17.20 7.78 4.87
N GLY A 20 -16.47 8.78 5.38
CA GLY A 20 -15.11 8.60 5.91
C GLY A 20 -15.07 7.84 7.25
N LEU A 21 -16.13 7.93 8.06
CA LEU A 21 -16.25 7.17 9.31
C LEU A 21 -16.53 5.69 9.06
N ARG A 22 -17.44 5.43 8.12
CA ARG A 22 -17.76 4.10 7.62
C ARG A 22 -18.28 4.21 6.19
N PRO A 23 -17.78 3.42 5.25
CA PRO A 23 -18.17 3.52 3.84
C PRO A 23 -19.67 3.27 3.67
N LEU A 24 -20.34 4.17 2.95
CA LEU A 24 -21.80 4.09 2.77
C LEU A 24 -22.24 3.02 1.77
N GLY A 25 -21.29 2.43 1.04
CA GLY A 25 -21.52 1.31 0.13
C GLY A 25 -20.26 0.49 -0.03
N ARG A 26 -20.38 -0.84 0.05
CA ARG A 26 -19.24 -1.78 -0.02
C ARG A 26 -19.37 -2.81 -1.13
N GLU A 27 -20.43 -2.72 -1.96
CA GLU A 27 -20.71 -3.70 -3.01
C GLU A 27 -21.00 -3.02 -4.35
N GLY A 28 -20.65 -3.68 -5.45
CA GLY A 28 -20.93 -3.19 -6.80
C GLY A 28 -20.22 -1.88 -7.16
N TYR A 29 -20.75 -1.15 -8.14
CA TYR A 29 -20.10 0.05 -8.70
C TYR A 29 -20.14 1.30 -7.79
N VAL A 30 -20.98 1.31 -6.74
CA VAL A 30 -21.04 2.44 -5.80
C VAL A 30 -19.77 2.57 -4.96
N THR A 31 -18.96 1.52 -4.91
CA THR A 31 -17.67 1.46 -4.22
C THR A 31 -16.66 2.51 -4.72
N ILE A 32 -16.65 2.82 -6.02
CA ILE A 32 -15.71 3.78 -6.62
C ILE A 32 -15.92 5.20 -6.07
N PRO A 33 -17.14 5.81 -6.16
CA PRO A 33 -17.37 7.12 -5.58
C PRO A 33 -17.28 7.10 -4.05
N VAL A 34 -17.74 6.02 -3.38
CA VAL A 34 -17.60 5.87 -1.92
C VAL A 34 -16.14 5.95 -1.49
N PHE A 35 -15.25 5.22 -2.17
CA PHE A 35 -13.82 5.29 -1.92
C PHE A 35 -13.25 6.67 -2.22
N ALA A 36 -13.51 7.22 -3.41
CA ALA A 36 -12.92 8.49 -3.86
C ALA A 36 -13.19 9.67 -2.92
N PHE A 37 -14.37 9.72 -2.28
CA PHE A 37 -14.72 10.76 -1.32
C PHE A 37 -14.40 10.36 0.14
N GLY A 38 -14.59 9.09 0.49
CA GLY A 38 -14.43 8.59 1.85
C GLY A 38 -12.96 8.49 2.29
N TRP A 39 -12.09 8.00 1.42
CA TRP A 39 -10.68 7.73 1.75
C TRP A 39 -9.87 8.98 2.15
N PRO A 40 -9.89 10.09 1.38
CA PRO A 40 -9.21 11.31 1.82
C PRO A 40 -9.77 11.83 3.15
N THR A 41 -11.07 11.65 3.37
CA THR A 41 -11.76 12.08 4.60
C THR A 41 -11.37 11.21 5.80
N SER A 42 -11.22 9.90 5.61
CA SER A 42 -10.83 8.97 6.67
C SER A 42 -9.38 9.17 7.09
N GLU A 43 -8.47 9.42 6.14
CA GLU A 43 -7.03 9.47 6.41
C GLU A 43 -6.50 10.89 6.69
N MET A 44 -7.17 11.93 6.18
CA MET A 44 -6.79 13.33 6.38
C MET A 44 -7.84 14.13 7.19
N SER A 45 -8.59 13.45 8.07
CA SER A 45 -9.67 14.07 8.85
C SER A 45 -9.29 15.37 9.58
N PRO A 46 -8.09 15.56 10.17
CA PRO A 46 -7.72 16.83 10.78
C PRO A 46 -7.66 17.99 9.76
N LEU A 47 -7.16 17.73 8.55
CA LEU A 47 -7.07 18.76 7.50
C LEU A 47 -8.47 19.19 7.03
N TYR A 48 -9.37 18.22 6.84
CA TYR A 48 -10.77 18.49 6.48
C TYR A 48 -11.48 19.29 7.59
N MET A 49 -11.25 18.92 8.85
CA MET A 49 -11.85 19.60 9.99
C MET A 49 -11.36 21.05 10.09
N VAL A 50 -10.05 21.30 10.03
CA VAL A 50 -9.46 22.65 10.06
C VAL A 50 -9.98 23.49 8.89
N GLY A 51 -9.98 22.95 7.67
CA GLY A 51 -10.51 23.64 6.49
C GLY A 51 -11.99 24.01 6.64
N SER A 52 -12.81 23.11 7.20
CA SER A 52 -14.22 23.39 7.47
C SER A 52 -14.43 24.44 8.56
N MET A 53 -13.65 24.41 9.65
CA MET A 53 -13.69 25.41 10.71
C MET A 53 -13.37 26.81 10.18
N LEU A 54 -12.34 26.94 9.33
CA LEU A 54 -11.98 28.20 8.69
C LEU A 54 -13.09 28.71 7.76
N ASP A 55 -13.71 27.84 6.95
CA ASP A 55 -14.84 28.24 6.08
C ASP A 55 -16.07 28.64 6.91
N ALA A 56 -16.36 27.92 8.01
CA ALA A 56 -17.45 28.27 8.92
C ALA A 56 -17.21 29.63 9.58
N ALA A 57 -16.00 29.91 10.08
CA ALA A 57 -15.66 31.22 10.64
C ALA A 57 -15.85 32.35 9.63
N ARG A 58 -15.35 32.18 8.39
CA ARG A 58 -15.53 33.14 7.29
C ARG A 58 -17.01 33.41 6.98
N ARG A 59 -17.85 32.40 7.03
CA ARG A 59 -19.31 32.51 6.81
C ARG A 59 -20.03 33.16 7.98
N GLY A 60 -19.60 32.87 9.21
CA GLY A 60 -20.07 33.54 10.41
C GLY A 60 -19.88 35.06 10.32
N LEU A 61 -18.69 35.51 9.90
CA LEU A 61 -18.39 36.93 9.67
C LEU A 61 -19.29 37.58 8.60
N ARG A 62 -19.78 36.80 7.63
CA ARG A 62 -20.72 37.28 6.59
C ARG A 62 -22.20 37.22 7.01
N GLY A 63 -22.48 36.77 8.23
CA GLY A 63 -23.84 36.63 8.76
C GLY A 63 -24.63 35.45 8.19
N ASP A 64 -23.99 34.47 7.55
CA ASP A 64 -24.66 33.33 6.90
C ASP A 64 -25.44 32.44 7.89
N PHE A 65 -25.16 32.54 9.20
CA PHE A 65 -25.77 31.74 10.26
C PHE A 65 -26.89 32.44 11.05
N ARG A 66 -27.26 33.69 10.72
CA ARG A 66 -28.26 34.45 11.49
C ARG A 66 -29.69 33.88 11.42
N GLY A 67 -30.09 33.37 10.25
CA GLY A 67 -31.40 32.78 10.02
C GLY A 67 -31.50 31.30 10.40
N VAL A 68 -32.72 30.76 10.52
CA VAL A 68 -33.00 29.36 10.92
C VAL A 68 -32.22 28.35 10.07
N ARG A 69 -32.26 28.48 8.75
CA ARG A 69 -31.51 27.61 7.82
C ARG A 69 -29.99 27.67 8.03
N GLY A 70 -29.47 28.84 8.43
CA GLY A 70 -28.06 29.03 8.76
C GLY A 70 -27.68 28.32 10.06
N ARG A 71 -28.52 28.43 11.10
CA ARG A 71 -28.31 27.72 12.37
C ARG A 71 -28.35 26.20 12.21
N ILE A 72 -29.29 25.68 11.40
CA ILE A 72 -29.34 24.26 11.06
C ILE A 72 -28.07 23.83 10.31
N ALA A 73 -27.60 24.63 9.33
CA ALA A 73 -26.36 24.34 8.62
C ALA A 73 -25.15 24.31 9.56
N LEU A 74 -25.08 25.22 10.53
CA LEU A 74 -24.03 25.23 11.55
C LEU A 74 -24.09 23.98 12.44
N LEU A 75 -25.27 23.55 12.86
CA LEU A 75 -25.46 22.31 13.62
C LEU A 75 -24.96 21.10 12.83
N LEU A 76 -25.37 20.95 11.56
CA LEU A 76 -24.91 19.85 10.70
C LEU A 76 -23.39 19.86 10.52
N THR A 77 -22.80 21.04 10.39
CA THR A 77 -21.34 21.23 10.30
C THR A 77 -20.65 20.81 11.60
N ALA A 78 -21.21 21.18 12.76
CA ALA A 78 -20.67 20.76 14.06
C ALA A 78 -20.74 19.23 14.26
N VAL A 79 -21.82 18.58 13.80
CA VAL A 79 -21.91 17.11 13.79
C VAL A 79 -20.83 16.52 12.88
N ALA A 80 -20.60 17.09 11.70
CA ALA A 80 -19.53 16.65 10.81
C ALA A 80 -18.15 16.75 11.48
N TRP A 81 -17.87 17.83 12.24
CA TRP A 81 -16.64 17.96 13.02
C TRP A 81 -16.49 16.88 14.09
N ALA A 82 -17.58 16.54 14.80
CA ALA A 82 -17.56 15.45 15.77
C ALA A 82 -17.20 14.10 15.11
N LEU A 83 -17.73 13.83 13.92
CA LEU A 83 -17.37 12.64 13.14
C LEU A 83 -15.89 12.66 12.71
N LEU A 84 -15.40 13.79 12.20
CA LEU A 84 -13.99 13.94 11.79
C LEU A 84 -13.03 13.77 12.99
N TRP A 85 -13.39 14.30 14.16
CA TRP A 85 -12.63 14.08 15.38
C TRP A 85 -12.63 12.61 15.81
N LEU A 86 -13.77 11.93 15.74
CA LEU A 86 -13.87 10.50 16.03
C LEU A 86 -13.00 9.66 15.07
N ILE A 87 -13.01 9.97 13.78
CA ILE A 87 -12.12 9.35 12.79
C ILE A 87 -10.67 9.54 13.20
N HIS A 88 -10.25 10.77 13.49
CA HIS A 88 -8.87 11.05 13.89
C HIS A 88 -8.47 10.26 15.15
N ARG A 89 -9.34 10.23 16.17
CA ARG A 89 -9.12 9.46 17.40
C ARG A 89 -8.95 7.97 17.12
N ARG A 90 -9.76 7.39 16.23
CA ARG A 90 -9.63 5.98 15.80
C ARG A 90 -8.30 5.73 15.10
N ASN A 91 -7.86 6.64 14.22
CA ASN A 91 -6.59 6.48 13.50
C ASN A 91 -5.40 6.53 14.48
N VAL A 92 -5.38 7.47 15.43
CA VAL A 92 -4.31 7.56 16.43
C VAL A 92 -4.32 6.34 17.37
N ALA A 93 -5.49 5.84 17.74
CA ALA A 93 -5.62 4.66 18.59
C ALA A 93 -5.40 3.32 17.85
N SER A 94 -5.02 3.33 16.56
CA SER A 94 -4.93 2.11 15.76
C SER A 94 -3.60 1.36 15.87
N GLN A 95 -2.59 1.92 16.54
CA GLN A 95 -1.25 1.33 16.67
C GLN A 95 -1.24 -0.15 17.10
N PRO A 96 -2.01 -0.60 18.11
CA PRO A 96 -1.97 -2.00 18.54
C PRO A 96 -2.34 -3.00 17.44
N TYR A 97 -3.21 -2.62 16.50
CA TYR A 97 -3.62 -3.49 15.39
C TYR A 97 -2.50 -3.75 14.36
N PHE A 98 -1.37 -3.04 14.46
CA PHE A 98 -0.17 -3.28 13.68
C PHE A 98 0.87 -4.08 14.49
N GLU A 99 1.00 -3.82 15.79
CA GLU A 99 2.00 -4.45 16.67
C GLU A 99 1.57 -5.82 17.18
N ASP A 100 0.30 -5.99 17.58
CA ASP A 100 -0.19 -7.23 18.18
C ASP A 100 -0.08 -8.43 17.23
N PRO A 101 -0.40 -8.32 15.92
CA PRO A 101 -0.18 -9.41 14.98
C PRO A 101 1.29 -9.82 14.84
N LEU A 102 2.21 -8.84 14.85
CA LEU A 102 3.65 -9.11 14.83
C LEU A 102 4.07 -9.85 16.09
N ARG A 103 3.65 -9.35 17.26
CA ARG A 103 3.93 -9.99 18.55
C ARG A 103 3.40 -11.43 18.62
N ALA A 104 2.19 -11.65 18.12
CA ALA A 104 1.55 -12.96 18.12
C ALA A 104 2.27 -13.97 17.20
N ALA A 105 2.73 -13.52 16.03
CA ALA A 105 3.34 -14.40 15.03
C ALA A 105 4.87 -14.58 15.19
N LEU A 106 5.57 -13.56 15.69
CA LEU A 106 7.04 -13.54 15.76
C LEU A 106 7.59 -13.72 17.18
N GLY A 107 6.75 -13.67 18.20
CA GLY A 107 7.13 -13.77 19.61
C GLY A 107 7.21 -12.41 20.32
N ALA A 108 7.22 -12.44 21.66
CA ALA A 108 7.18 -11.24 22.49
C ALA A 108 8.44 -10.37 22.40
N ASP A 109 9.57 -10.96 21.99
CA ASP A 109 10.88 -10.34 21.86
C ASP A 109 11.17 -9.82 20.44
N TYR A 110 10.20 -9.90 19.51
CA TYR A 110 10.40 -9.51 18.11
C TYR A 110 10.96 -8.08 17.98
N GLN A 111 10.43 -7.13 18.76
CA GLN A 111 10.90 -5.73 18.75
C GLN A 111 12.38 -5.64 19.15
N ALA A 112 12.79 -6.36 20.20
CA ALA A 112 14.19 -6.37 20.64
C ALA A 112 15.13 -7.00 19.61
N ILE A 113 14.65 -7.99 18.83
CA ILE A 113 15.39 -8.58 17.71
C ILE A 113 15.49 -7.57 16.56
N SER A 114 14.40 -6.93 16.17
CA SER A 114 14.34 -5.93 15.10
C SER A 114 15.24 -4.73 15.40
N GLU A 115 15.21 -4.21 16.62
CA GLU A 115 16.02 -3.06 17.03
C GLU A 115 17.52 -3.33 16.94
N LYS A 116 17.97 -4.55 17.23
CA LYS A 116 19.38 -4.94 17.09
C LYS A 116 19.85 -4.97 15.63
N ALA A 117 18.95 -5.24 14.69
CA ALA A 117 19.28 -5.26 13.27
C ALA A 117 19.28 -3.86 12.62
N GLN A 118 18.72 -2.86 13.30
CA GLN A 118 18.65 -1.48 12.81
C GLN A 118 19.91 -0.72 13.21
N SER A 119 20.84 -0.56 12.27
CA SER A 119 22.19 -0.05 12.55
C SER A 119 22.31 1.48 12.57
N ASP A 120 21.38 2.25 11.97
CA ASP A 120 21.51 3.71 11.89
C ASP A 120 20.14 4.43 11.80
N ARG A 121 19.58 4.82 12.95
CA ARG A 121 18.29 5.53 13.06
C ARG A 121 18.50 7.06 13.07
N ARG A 122 17.88 7.78 12.14
CA ARG A 122 17.67 9.24 12.29
C ARG A 122 16.27 9.56 12.75
N ARG A 123 16.13 9.99 14.02
CA ARG A 123 14.86 10.56 14.52
C ARG A 123 14.62 11.92 13.87
N ARG A 124 13.56 12.05 13.08
CA ARG A 124 13.11 13.33 12.49
C ARG A 124 11.70 13.68 12.94
N ARG A 125 11.43 14.99 13.07
CA ARG A 125 10.09 15.48 13.40
C ARG A 125 9.15 15.20 12.23
N ILE A 126 8.06 14.51 12.53
CA ILE A 126 6.96 14.24 11.62
C ILE A 126 6.28 15.57 11.27
N GLY A 127 6.24 15.89 9.99
CA GLY A 127 5.44 16.98 9.43
C GLY A 127 4.64 16.47 8.24
N VAL A 128 3.80 17.29 7.62
CA VAL A 128 3.08 16.92 6.38
C VAL A 128 3.63 17.72 5.19
N PRO A 129 4.92 17.55 4.82
CA PRO A 129 5.47 18.23 3.66
C PRO A 129 4.80 17.70 2.37
N PRO A 130 4.72 18.52 1.31
CA PRO A 130 4.27 18.05 0.00
C PRO A 130 5.10 16.85 -0.50
N ASN A 131 4.47 15.94 -1.22
CA ASN A 131 5.10 14.71 -1.73
C ASN A 131 6.41 14.96 -2.50
N ASP A 132 6.47 16.00 -3.33
CA ASP A 132 7.69 16.34 -4.08
C ASP A 132 8.86 16.75 -3.19
N VAL A 133 8.56 17.41 -2.06
CA VAL A 133 9.58 17.81 -1.08
C VAL A 133 10.14 16.57 -0.38
N ILE A 134 9.29 15.58 -0.07
CA ILE A 134 9.74 14.31 0.52
C ILE A 134 10.66 13.59 -0.45
N ARG A 135 10.20 13.38 -1.69
CA ARG A 135 10.95 12.63 -2.69
C ARG A 135 12.33 13.24 -2.96
N ARG A 136 12.42 14.55 -3.14
CA ARG A 136 13.70 15.23 -3.44
C ARG A 136 14.75 15.10 -2.34
N ARG A 137 14.38 14.67 -1.13
CA ARG A 137 15.34 14.40 -0.03
C ARG A 137 16.07 13.08 -0.22
N TYR A 138 15.44 12.09 -0.86
CA TYR A 138 15.96 10.72 -0.93
C TYR A 138 16.30 10.28 -2.36
N VAL A 139 15.76 10.97 -3.37
CA VAL A 139 15.97 10.62 -4.78
C VAL A 139 16.56 11.80 -5.52
N THR A 140 17.83 11.70 -5.90
CA THR A 140 18.47 12.65 -6.81
C THR A 140 18.15 12.29 -8.28
N LYS A 141 18.57 13.13 -9.24
CA LYS A 141 18.39 12.83 -10.67
C LYS A 141 19.13 11.55 -11.09
N LEU A 142 20.27 11.27 -10.47
CA LEU A 142 21.08 10.07 -10.76
C LEU A 142 20.48 8.79 -10.16
N ASP A 143 19.59 8.94 -9.18
CA ASP A 143 18.88 7.82 -8.55
C ASP A 143 17.57 7.47 -9.30
N THR A 144 17.38 7.97 -10.54
CA THR A 144 16.29 7.57 -11.43
C THR A 144 16.85 6.79 -12.61
N VAL A 145 16.52 5.51 -12.70
CA VAL A 145 17.15 4.55 -13.61
C VAL A 145 16.13 3.87 -14.50
N GLN A 146 16.58 3.34 -15.63
CA GLN A 146 15.81 2.43 -16.46
C GLN A 146 16.25 0.99 -16.14
N TYR A 147 15.31 0.13 -15.75
CA TYR A 147 15.61 -1.26 -15.35
C TYR A 147 15.31 -2.29 -16.45
N GLY A 148 14.60 -1.90 -17.52
CA GLY A 148 14.09 -2.84 -18.52
C GLY A 148 13.98 -2.25 -19.93
N PRO A 149 13.64 -3.08 -20.93
CA PRO A 149 13.68 -2.70 -22.34
C PRO A 149 12.59 -1.69 -22.73
N HIS A 150 11.54 -1.52 -21.93
CA HIS A 150 10.41 -0.63 -22.26
C HIS A 150 10.61 0.80 -21.75
N GLY A 151 11.79 1.38 -22.02
CA GLY A 151 12.09 2.82 -21.92
C GLY A 151 11.37 3.55 -20.79
N ALA A 152 10.53 4.53 -21.16
CA ALA A 152 9.78 5.40 -20.26
C ALA A 152 8.81 4.70 -19.29
N VAL A 153 8.59 3.38 -19.44
CA VAL A 153 7.67 2.58 -18.62
C VAL A 153 8.42 1.63 -17.68
N ASN A 154 9.67 1.27 -17.98
CA ASN A 154 10.53 0.50 -17.08
C ASN A 154 11.52 1.40 -16.34
N MET A 155 10.98 2.38 -15.61
CA MET A 155 11.75 3.32 -14.80
C MET A 155 11.66 2.98 -13.32
N ALA A 156 12.72 3.24 -12.56
CA ALA A 156 12.74 3.11 -11.11
C ALA A 156 13.33 4.37 -10.46
N ASP A 157 12.85 4.67 -9.26
CA ASP A 157 13.42 5.65 -8.35
C ASP A 157 14.07 4.90 -7.18
N ILE A 158 15.33 5.21 -6.90
CA ILE A 158 16.10 4.63 -5.80
C ILE A 158 16.09 5.63 -4.65
N TRP A 159 15.41 5.26 -3.58
CA TRP A 159 15.26 6.02 -2.35
C TRP A 159 16.33 5.57 -1.37
N ARG A 160 17.23 6.49 -1.04
CA ARG A 160 18.28 6.26 -0.04
C ARG A 160 18.67 7.58 0.60
N ARG A 161 19.32 7.53 1.75
CA ARG A 161 19.99 8.71 2.27
C ARG A 161 21.22 9.05 1.41
N ALA A 162 21.49 10.33 1.24
CA ALA A 162 22.66 10.79 0.49
C ALA A 162 24.00 10.37 1.14
N ASP A 163 24.00 10.18 2.46
CA ASP A 163 25.16 9.78 3.26
C ASP A 163 25.25 8.26 3.51
N LEU A 164 24.38 7.46 2.89
CA LEU A 164 24.47 6.00 2.97
C LEU A 164 25.73 5.52 2.24
N PRO A 165 26.60 4.71 2.88
CA PRO A 165 27.79 4.15 2.25
C PRO A 165 27.44 3.29 1.03
N ARG A 166 28.23 3.40 -0.04
CA ARG A 166 28.01 2.64 -1.29
C ARG A 166 28.39 1.16 -1.18
N ASP A 167 29.19 0.81 -0.20
CA ASP A 167 29.63 -0.54 0.14
C ASP A 167 28.90 -1.10 1.39
N GLY A 168 27.93 -0.36 1.92
CA GLY A 168 27.30 -0.65 3.21
C GLY A 168 26.37 -1.86 3.24
N LYS A 169 26.08 -2.49 2.10
CA LYS A 169 25.13 -3.62 1.95
C LYS A 169 23.84 -3.38 2.74
N ALA A 170 23.21 -2.25 2.47
CA ALA A 170 21.94 -1.90 3.11
C ALA A 170 20.81 -2.81 2.64
N PRO A 171 19.90 -3.24 3.53
CA PRO A 171 18.77 -4.06 3.12
C PRO A 171 17.88 -3.32 2.11
N VAL A 172 17.33 -4.08 1.16
CA VAL A 172 16.63 -3.53 -0.01
C VAL A 172 15.14 -3.83 0.06
N LEU A 173 14.32 -2.81 -0.23
CA LEU A 173 12.87 -2.98 -0.43
C LEU A 173 12.46 -2.62 -1.85
N LEU A 174 11.95 -3.57 -2.62
CA LEU A 174 11.25 -3.32 -3.87
C LEU A 174 9.79 -2.95 -3.60
N GLN A 175 9.39 -1.74 -4.00
CA GLN A 175 8.02 -1.25 -3.91
C GLN A 175 7.34 -1.30 -5.28
N VAL A 176 6.21 -1.99 -5.33
CA VAL A 176 5.38 -2.13 -6.53
C VAL A 176 4.12 -1.26 -6.37
N PRO A 177 3.87 -0.29 -7.27
CA PRO A 177 2.71 0.57 -7.16
C PRO A 177 1.39 -0.17 -7.41
N GLY A 178 0.35 0.25 -6.69
CA GLY A 178 -1.03 -0.11 -6.98
C GLY A 178 -1.62 0.70 -8.12
N GLY A 179 -2.91 0.48 -8.37
CA GLY A 179 -3.65 1.20 -9.41
C GLY A 179 -4.45 0.33 -10.37
N ALA A 180 -5.00 -0.79 -9.86
CA ALA A 180 -5.82 -1.73 -10.64
C ALA A 180 -5.17 -2.16 -11.96
N TRP A 181 -3.84 -2.34 -11.99
CA TRP A 181 -3.03 -2.69 -13.17
C TRP A 181 -3.16 -1.69 -14.34
N SER A 182 -3.85 -0.57 -14.14
CA SER A 182 -4.09 0.50 -15.12
C SER A 182 -3.34 1.79 -14.78
N ILE A 183 -2.95 1.92 -13.52
CA ILE A 183 -2.04 2.94 -13.02
C ILE A 183 -0.90 2.16 -12.35
N GLY A 184 0.33 2.46 -12.72
CA GLY A 184 1.53 1.71 -12.33
C GLY A 184 2.71 2.65 -12.23
N MET A 185 2.48 3.80 -11.57
CA MET A 185 3.47 4.87 -11.46
C MET A 185 4.16 4.84 -10.10
N ARG A 186 5.49 4.94 -10.11
CA ARG A 186 6.37 4.99 -8.92
C ARG A 186 6.18 6.22 -8.03
N ARG A 187 5.36 7.19 -8.47
CA ARG A 187 5.11 8.45 -7.75
C ARG A 187 3.61 8.76 -7.72
N PRO A 188 3.04 9.24 -6.61
CA PRO A 188 3.63 9.42 -5.28
C PRO A 188 3.25 8.30 -4.29
N GLN A 189 3.28 7.03 -4.71
CA GLN A 189 2.79 5.92 -3.87
C GLN A 189 3.83 5.50 -2.82
N ALA A 190 3.34 5.05 -1.65
CA ALA A 190 4.16 4.50 -0.55
C ALA A 190 5.22 5.44 0.05
N TYR A 191 5.17 6.76 -0.20
CA TYR A 191 6.17 7.71 0.32
C TYR A 191 6.37 7.66 1.85
N PRO A 192 5.32 7.45 2.68
CA PRO A 192 5.51 7.29 4.13
C PRO A 192 6.45 6.11 4.44
N LEU A 193 6.20 4.94 3.84
CA LEU A 193 7.04 3.75 3.99
C LEU A 193 8.46 3.96 3.44
N LEU A 194 8.59 4.46 2.22
CA LEU A 194 9.90 4.61 1.55
C LEU A 194 10.81 5.60 2.30
N SER A 195 10.26 6.72 2.77
CA SER A 195 11.02 7.70 3.53
C SER A 195 11.39 7.22 4.94
N HIS A 196 10.48 6.50 5.61
CA HIS A 196 10.73 5.89 6.92
C HIS A 196 11.90 4.90 6.84
N LEU A 197 11.83 3.95 5.91
CA LEU A 197 12.87 2.96 5.70
C LEU A 197 14.19 3.61 5.26
N ALA A 198 14.16 4.59 4.35
CA ALA A 198 15.38 5.31 3.96
C ALA A 198 16.02 6.06 5.14
N ASP A 199 15.23 6.71 6.02
CA ASP A 199 15.74 7.34 7.25
C ASP A 199 16.37 6.33 8.21
N HIS A 200 15.99 5.06 8.11
CA HIS A 200 16.49 3.92 8.89
C HIS A 200 17.53 3.07 8.14
N GLY A 201 18.12 3.62 7.08
CA GLY A 201 19.29 3.04 6.41
C GLY A 201 18.98 2.00 5.33
N TRP A 202 17.72 1.84 4.92
CA TRP A 202 17.35 0.99 3.79
C TRP A 202 17.59 1.67 2.45
N VAL A 203 17.77 0.85 1.41
CA VAL A 203 17.64 1.28 0.01
C VAL A 203 16.29 0.79 -0.50
N CYS A 204 15.38 1.71 -0.84
CA CYS A 204 14.09 1.33 -1.41
C CYS A 204 14.05 1.63 -2.91
N VAL A 205 13.47 0.73 -3.70
CA VAL A 205 13.36 0.86 -5.15
C VAL A 205 11.89 0.89 -5.52
N SER A 206 11.41 2.04 -6.00
CA SER A 206 10.02 2.25 -6.40
C SER A 206 9.93 2.27 -7.92
N ILE A 207 9.12 1.39 -8.52
CA ILE A 207 9.15 1.09 -9.95
C ILE A 207 7.90 1.56 -10.69
N ASP A 208 8.04 1.95 -11.95
CA ASP A 208 6.94 1.94 -12.92
C ASP A 208 6.83 0.53 -13.52
N TYR A 209 5.67 0.15 -14.05
CA TYR A 209 5.51 -1.06 -14.87
C TYR A 209 4.48 -0.84 -15.98
N ARG A 210 4.49 -1.70 -17.01
CA ARG A 210 3.52 -1.65 -18.12
C ARG A 210 2.09 -1.87 -17.62
N VAL A 211 1.17 -0.99 -18.01
CA VAL A 211 -0.23 -0.98 -17.53
C VAL A 211 -1.27 -1.22 -18.61
N SER A 212 -2.43 -1.70 -18.18
CA SER A 212 -3.64 -1.92 -18.96
C SER A 212 -4.43 -0.63 -19.19
N PRO A 213 -5.13 -0.48 -20.34
CA PRO A 213 -5.40 -1.50 -21.35
C PRO A 213 -4.33 -1.57 -22.46
N ARG A 214 -3.27 -0.76 -22.41
CA ARG A 214 -2.24 -0.73 -23.46
C ARG A 214 -1.38 -2.00 -23.44
N HIS A 215 -1.06 -2.48 -22.24
CA HIS A 215 -0.34 -3.71 -21.97
C HIS A 215 -1.22 -4.61 -21.12
N THR A 216 -1.27 -5.90 -21.45
CA THR A 216 -2.19 -6.85 -20.82
C THR A 216 -1.41 -7.91 -20.05
N TRP A 217 -2.09 -8.58 -19.13
CA TRP A 217 -1.51 -9.71 -18.41
C TRP A 217 -0.83 -10.70 -19.39
N PRO A 218 0.41 -11.18 -19.12
CA PRO A 218 1.21 -11.03 -17.90
C PRO A 218 2.28 -9.91 -17.92
N ASP A 219 2.18 -8.92 -18.82
CA ASP A 219 3.21 -7.85 -18.96
C ASP A 219 3.57 -7.17 -17.62
N HIS A 220 2.60 -7.01 -16.72
CA HIS A 220 2.76 -6.39 -15.42
C HIS A 220 3.75 -7.16 -14.54
N ILE A 221 3.55 -8.46 -14.34
CA ILE A 221 4.43 -9.28 -13.48
C ILE A 221 5.80 -9.48 -14.11
N VAL A 222 5.86 -9.61 -15.44
CA VAL A 222 7.13 -9.70 -16.17
C VAL A 222 8.00 -8.47 -15.89
N ASP A 223 7.41 -7.27 -15.88
CA ASP A 223 8.13 -6.04 -15.58
C ASP A 223 8.59 -5.97 -14.12
N VAL A 224 7.76 -6.41 -13.16
CA VAL A 224 8.16 -6.46 -11.74
C VAL A 224 9.32 -7.43 -11.53
N LYS A 225 9.26 -8.63 -12.11
CA LYS A 225 10.36 -9.61 -12.03
C LYS A 225 11.63 -9.10 -12.70
N ARG A 226 11.50 -8.39 -13.83
CA ARG A 226 12.65 -7.76 -14.49
C ARG A 226 13.27 -6.67 -13.64
N ALA A 227 12.46 -5.88 -12.94
CA ALA A 227 12.99 -4.90 -11.99
C ALA A 227 13.72 -5.60 -10.83
N LEU A 228 13.20 -6.72 -10.33
CA LEU A 228 13.86 -7.51 -9.30
C LEU A 228 15.21 -8.06 -9.79
N ALA A 229 15.26 -8.63 -11.00
CA ALA A 229 16.52 -9.09 -11.60
C ALA A 229 17.55 -7.95 -11.71
N TRP A 230 17.11 -6.77 -12.17
CA TRP A 230 17.96 -5.58 -12.22
C TRP A 230 18.45 -5.15 -10.82
N ILE A 231 17.60 -5.25 -9.79
CA ILE A 231 18.00 -4.95 -8.41
C ILE A 231 19.09 -5.93 -7.96
N LYS A 232 18.90 -7.24 -8.16
CA LYS A 232 19.88 -8.27 -7.80
C LYS A 232 21.23 -8.03 -8.48
N GLU A 233 21.23 -7.56 -9.72
CA GLU A 233 22.46 -7.31 -10.48
C GLU A 233 23.14 -5.96 -10.12
N ARG A 234 22.36 -4.90 -9.88
CA ARG A 234 22.87 -3.51 -9.93
C ARG A 234 22.74 -2.73 -8.62
N ILE A 235 21.96 -3.21 -7.65
CA ILE A 235 21.65 -2.39 -6.45
C ILE A 235 22.86 -2.14 -5.55
N GLY A 236 23.90 -2.97 -5.65
CA GLY A 236 25.18 -2.75 -4.99
C GLY A 236 25.81 -1.40 -5.33
N GLU A 237 25.64 -0.91 -6.56
CA GLU A 237 26.11 0.43 -6.97
C GLU A 237 25.41 1.56 -6.22
N TYR A 238 24.26 1.25 -5.61
CA TYR A 238 23.44 2.16 -4.83
C TYR A 238 23.57 1.96 -3.31
N GLY A 239 24.49 1.10 -2.87
CA GLY A 239 24.69 0.76 -1.46
C GLY A 239 23.75 -0.32 -0.94
N GLY A 240 22.91 -0.90 -1.79
CA GLY A 240 21.99 -1.97 -1.41
C GLY A 240 22.64 -3.35 -1.41
N ASP A 241 22.10 -4.25 -0.60
CA ASP A 241 22.46 -5.66 -0.55
C ASP A 241 21.60 -6.47 -1.53
N PRO A 242 22.15 -7.01 -2.63
CA PRO A 242 21.39 -7.84 -3.56
C PRO A 242 20.93 -9.17 -2.93
N ASP A 243 21.56 -9.61 -1.84
CA ASP A 243 21.19 -10.86 -1.16
C ASP A 243 20.03 -10.66 -0.17
N PHE A 244 19.71 -9.40 0.18
CA PHE A 244 18.60 -9.05 1.06
C PHE A 244 17.60 -8.12 0.37
N VAL A 245 16.75 -8.70 -0.50
CA VAL A 245 15.69 -7.97 -1.20
C VAL A 245 14.32 -8.44 -0.73
N ALA A 246 13.58 -7.56 -0.06
CA ALA A 246 12.17 -7.75 0.28
C ALA A 246 11.27 -7.04 -0.74
N ILE A 247 10.00 -7.45 -0.84
CA ILE A 247 9.04 -6.87 -1.78
C ILE A 247 7.75 -6.42 -1.09
N THR A 248 7.21 -5.27 -1.49
CA THR A 248 5.93 -4.75 -0.98
C THR A 248 5.10 -4.11 -2.10
N GLY A 249 3.82 -3.93 -1.86
CA GLY A 249 2.94 -3.21 -2.76
C GLY A 249 1.52 -3.10 -2.22
N GLY A 250 0.80 -2.06 -2.65
CA GLY A 250 -0.60 -1.84 -2.30
C GLY A 250 -1.54 -2.29 -3.42
N SER A 251 -2.67 -2.91 -3.11
CA SER A 251 -3.74 -3.22 -4.09
C SER A 251 -3.23 -4.10 -5.24
N ALA A 252 -3.26 -3.63 -6.49
CA ALA A 252 -2.64 -4.30 -7.63
C ALA A 252 -1.13 -4.58 -7.41
N GLY A 253 -0.43 -3.69 -6.70
CA GLY A 253 0.95 -3.93 -6.30
C GLY A 253 1.05 -5.03 -5.24
N GLY A 254 0.10 -5.11 -4.30
CA GLY A 254 0.05 -6.19 -3.30
C GLY A 254 -0.21 -7.56 -3.93
N HIS A 255 -1.04 -7.59 -4.97
CA HIS A 255 -1.22 -8.76 -5.85
C HIS A 255 0.10 -9.17 -6.52
N LEU A 256 0.76 -8.24 -7.23
CA LEU A 256 2.01 -8.51 -7.95
C LEU A 256 3.14 -8.92 -7.00
N SER A 257 3.30 -8.23 -5.87
CA SER A 257 4.33 -8.54 -4.88
C SER A 257 4.16 -9.93 -4.27
N SER A 258 2.90 -10.32 -3.99
CA SER A 258 2.62 -11.67 -3.50
C SER A 258 2.91 -12.73 -4.55
N LEU A 259 2.51 -12.47 -5.79
CA LEU A 259 2.71 -13.43 -6.87
C LEU A 259 4.19 -13.61 -7.20
N VAL A 260 4.98 -12.52 -7.25
CA VAL A 260 6.44 -12.58 -7.43
C VAL A 260 7.08 -13.43 -6.33
N ALA A 261 6.75 -13.18 -5.07
CA ALA A 261 7.28 -13.95 -3.94
C ALA A 261 6.90 -15.44 -3.98
N LEU A 262 5.73 -15.79 -4.55
CA LEU A 262 5.25 -17.16 -4.69
C LEU A 262 5.59 -17.82 -6.03
N THR A 263 6.34 -17.13 -6.90
CA THR A 263 6.72 -17.63 -8.22
C THR A 263 8.20 -17.36 -8.52
N ALA A 264 9.06 -17.31 -7.49
CA ALA A 264 10.50 -17.19 -7.68
C ALA A 264 10.98 -18.13 -8.80
N ASP A 265 11.70 -17.55 -9.76
CA ASP A 265 12.35 -18.22 -10.90
C ASP A 265 11.42 -18.98 -11.86
N ASP A 266 10.10 -18.76 -11.75
CA ASP A 266 9.12 -19.29 -12.70
C ASP A 266 9.34 -18.68 -14.11
N PRO A 267 9.78 -19.49 -15.10
CA PRO A 267 10.13 -19.01 -16.44
C PRO A 267 8.92 -18.46 -17.20
N GLN A 268 7.69 -18.87 -16.83
CA GLN A 268 6.46 -18.33 -17.42
C GLN A 268 6.38 -16.79 -17.29
N PHE A 269 6.96 -16.25 -16.22
CA PHE A 269 6.95 -14.82 -15.92
C PHE A 269 8.31 -14.15 -16.17
N GLN A 270 9.27 -14.84 -16.79
CA GLN A 270 10.63 -14.34 -17.07
C GLN A 270 11.07 -14.47 -18.54
N PRO A 271 10.19 -14.19 -19.53
CA PRO A 271 10.57 -14.35 -20.92
C PRO A 271 11.77 -13.45 -21.29
N GLY A 272 12.85 -14.09 -21.74
CA GLY A 272 14.11 -13.47 -22.15
C GLY A 272 15.07 -13.11 -21.00
N PHE A 273 14.82 -13.60 -19.79
CA PHE A 273 15.70 -13.48 -18.62
C PHE A 273 15.47 -14.65 -17.64
N GLU A 274 15.27 -15.85 -18.18
CA GLU A 274 14.88 -17.06 -17.47
C GLU A 274 15.93 -17.48 -16.42
N ASP A 275 17.21 -17.19 -16.66
CA ASP A 275 18.32 -17.55 -15.76
C ASP A 275 18.51 -16.57 -14.59
N ALA A 276 17.75 -15.47 -14.53
CA ALA A 276 17.89 -14.48 -13.47
C ALA A 276 17.24 -14.91 -12.16
N ASP A 277 17.94 -14.73 -11.05
CA ASP A 277 17.39 -14.86 -9.69
C ASP A 277 16.30 -13.79 -9.45
N THR A 278 15.09 -14.25 -9.17
CA THR A 278 13.93 -13.42 -8.82
C THR A 278 13.31 -13.85 -7.49
N SER A 279 14.11 -14.50 -6.63
CA SER A 279 13.74 -14.78 -5.25
C SER A 279 13.79 -13.51 -4.38
N VAL A 280 12.94 -13.48 -3.36
CA VAL A 280 12.87 -12.41 -2.35
C VAL A 280 12.91 -13.02 -0.96
N VAL A 281 13.51 -12.31 0.00
CA VAL A 281 13.66 -12.81 1.38
C VAL A 281 12.41 -12.64 2.23
N ALA A 282 11.49 -11.77 1.82
CA ALA A 282 10.21 -11.52 2.48
C ALA A 282 9.24 -10.76 1.58
N ALA A 283 7.93 -10.93 1.84
CA ALA A 283 6.87 -10.24 1.10
C ALA A 283 5.90 -9.52 2.04
N VAL A 284 5.55 -8.29 1.69
CA VAL A 284 4.66 -7.42 2.48
C VAL A 284 3.53 -6.86 1.60
N PRO A 285 2.54 -7.68 1.22
CA PRO A 285 1.42 -7.20 0.43
C PRO A 285 0.39 -6.45 1.29
N ILE A 286 -0.03 -5.29 0.83
CA ILE A 286 -0.98 -4.41 1.52
C ILE A 286 -2.29 -4.38 0.71
N TYR A 287 -3.38 -4.83 1.32
CA TYR A 287 -4.74 -4.93 0.76
C TYR A 287 -4.76 -5.47 -0.68
N GLY A 288 -4.01 -6.54 -0.95
CA GLY A 288 -3.87 -7.11 -2.29
C GLY A 288 -5.12 -7.86 -2.76
N ARG A 289 -5.15 -8.19 -4.06
CA ARG A 289 -6.06 -9.21 -4.61
C ARG A 289 -5.31 -10.53 -4.75
N TYR A 290 -5.88 -11.63 -4.25
CA TYR A 290 -5.18 -12.92 -4.22
C TYR A 290 -5.89 -14.02 -5.02
N ASP A 291 -7.18 -13.86 -5.30
CA ASP A 291 -7.98 -14.78 -6.12
C ASP A 291 -8.63 -14.03 -7.31
N TRP A 292 -8.27 -14.43 -8.54
CA TRP A 292 -8.85 -13.94 -9.79
C TRP A 292 -9.85 -14.92 -10.41
N VAL A 293 -10.08 -16.08 -9.79
CA VAL A 293 -10.90 -17.16 -10.33
C VAL A 293 -12.31 -17.13 -9.74
N SER A 294 -12.45 -16.92 -8.44
CA SER A 294 -13.77 -16.98 -7.79
C SER A 294 -14.67 -15.83 -8.23
N ALA A 295 -15.89 -16.17 -8.65
CA ALA A 295 -16.96 -15.20 -8.89
C ALA A 295 -17.94 -15.08 -7.70
N ARG A 296 -17.73 -15.86 -6.63
CA ARG A 296 -18.63 -15.93 -5.48
C ARG A 296 -18.13 -15.03 -4.36
N GLY A 297 -19.02 -14.19 -3.85
CA GLY A 297 -18.70 -13.21 -2.81
C GLY A 297 -18.85 -11.77 -3.30
N SER A 298 -18.82 -10.84 -2.36
CA SER A 298 -19.07 -9.42 -2.63
C SER A 298 -18.05 -8.83 -3.61
N GLY A 299 -18.52 -8.13 -4.65
CA GLY A 299 -17.69 -7.43 -5.63
C GLY A 299 -16.86 -8.32 -6.58
N ARG A 300 -16.89 -9.65 -6.46
CA ARG A 300 -16.10 -10.55 -7.30
C ARG A 300 -16.59 -10.60 -8.76
N LYS A 301 -17.90 -10.45 -9.00
CA LYS A 301 -18.47 -10.43 -10.35
C LYS A 301 -18.02 -9.19 -11.15
N GLU A 302 -18.12 -8.02 -10.55
CA GLU A 302 -17.67 -6.75 -11.14
C GLU A 302 -16.17 -6.78 -11.39
N PHE A 303 -15.42 -7.38 -10.46
CA PHE A 303 -13.98 -7.57 -10.61
C PHE A 303 -13.61 -8.46 -11.79
N ILE A 304 -14.22 -9.64 -11.94
CA ILE A 304 -13.97 -10.51 -13.10
C ILE A 304 -14.38 -9.81 -14.41
N ALA A 305 -15.49 -9.07 -14.42
CA ALA A 305 -15.88 -8.28 -15.58
C ALA A 305 -14.82 -7.22 -15.94
N PHE A 306 -14.25 -6.56 -14.94
CA PHE A 306 -13.14 -5.61 -15.12
C PHE A 306 -11.88 -6.29 -15.67
N LEU A 307 -11.45 -7.41 -15.07
CA LEU A 307 -10.28 -8.16 -15.53
C LEU A 307 -10.41 -8.57 -17.00
N GLN A 308 -11.52 -9.24 -17.35
CA GLN A 308 -11.80 -9.71 -18.70
C GLN A 308 -11.82 -8.60 -19.74
N LYS A 309 -12.27 -7.40 -19.38
CA LYS A 309 -12.43 -6.28 -20.31
C LYS A 309 -11.16 -5.44 -20.44
N PHE A 310 -10.44 -5.23 -19.34
CA PHE A 310 -9.36 -4.24 -19.26
C PHE A 310 -7.98 -4.87 -19.07
N VAL A 311 -7.83 -5.89 -18.22
CA VAL A 311 -6.52 -6.40 -17.78
C VAL A 311 -6.05 -7.60 -18.59
N THR A 312 -6.86 -8.65 -18.66
CA THR A 312 -6.53 -9.89 -19.37
C THR A 312 -7.03 -9.89 -20.82
N LYS A 313 -8.06 -9.08 -21.12
CA LYS A 313 -8.75 -9.02 -22.42
C LYS A 313 -9.22 -10.38 -22.96
N THR A 314 -9.42 -11.35 -22.07
CA THR A 314 -9.79 -12.72 -22.42
C THR A 314 -10.88 -13.23 -21.48
N PRO A 315 -11.90 -13.97 -21.99
CA PRO A 315 -12.97 -14.48 -21.14
C PRO A 315 -12.50 -15.64 -20.25
N ILE A 316 -12.82 -15.59 -18.95
CA ILE A 316 -12.41 -16.60 -17.96
C ILE A 316 -12.94 -18.00 -18.31
N VAL A 317 -14.12 -18.09 -18.93
CA VAL A 317 -14.75 -19.35 -19.33
C VAL A 317 -13.94 -20.13 -20.37
N ARG A 318 -13.08 -19.45 -21.16
CA ARG A 318 -12.19 -20.09 -22.14
C ARG A 318 -10.73 -20.10 -21.72
N HIS A 319 -10.33 -19.14 -20.87
CA HIS A 319 -8.93 -18.92 -20.49
C HIS A 319 -8.71 -19.05 -18.98
N ARG A 320 -9.39 -19.99 -18.32
CA ARG A 320 -9.34 -20.16 -16.86
C ARG A 320 -7.91 -20.23 -16.31
N GLN A 321 -7.00 -20.90 -17.02
CA GLN A 321 -5.61 -21.05 -16.58
C GLN A 321 -4.90 -19.70 -16.41
N VAL A 322 -5.18 -18.71 -17.27
CA VAL A 322 -4.62 -17.35 -17.15
C VAL A 322 -4.98 -16.72 -15.79
N TYR A 323 -6.19 -16.96 -15.31
CA TYR A 323 -6.68 -16.43 -14.03
C TYR A 323 -6.11 -17.22 -12.85
N VAL A 324 -5.97 -18.54 -12.98
CA VAL A 324 -5.28 -19.39 -11.99
C VAL A 324 -3.83 -18.97 -11.84
N ASP A 325 -3.14 -18.76 -12.95
CA ASP A 325 -1.73 -18.33 -12.97
C ASP A 325 -1.54 -16.93 -12.40
N ALA A 326 -2.51 -16.06 -12.62
CA ALA A 326 -2.54 -14.73 -12.03
C ALA A 326 -2.97 -14.70 -10.56
N SER A 327 -3.33 -15.82 -9.93
CA SER A 327 -3.87 -15.82 -8.57
C SER A 327 -2.83 -16.30 -7.55
N PRO A 328 -2.27 -15.41 -6.71
CA PRO A 328 -1.37 -15.81 -5.61
C PRO A 328 -1.89 -16.95 -4.75
N LEU A 329 -3.21 -17.01 -4.52
CA LEU A 329 -3.85 -18.05 -3.71
C LEU A 329 -3.57 -19.47 -4.24
N TYR A 330 -3.42 -19.64 -5.55
CA TYR A 330 -3.12 -20.94 -6.17
C TYR A 330 -1.61 -21.23 -6.28
N ARG A 331 -0.75 -20.33 -5.78
CA ARG A 331 0.72 -20.46 -5.81
C ARG A 331 1.33 -20.62 -4.40
N VAL A 332 0.50 -20.72 -3.36
CA VAL A 332 0.95 -20.96 -1.99
C VAL A 332 1.69 -22.30 -1.90
N ARG A 333 2.79 -22.32 -1.14
CA ARG A 333 3.72 -23.45 -1.07
C ARG A 333 4.53 -23.43 0.22
N ALA A 334 5.10 -24.57 0.60
CA ALA A 334 5.71 -24.77 1.91
C ALA A 334 7.01 -23.97 2.13
N ASP A 335 7.73 -23.70 1.04
CA ASP A 335 8.98 -22.94 0.98
C ASP A 335 8.75 -21.45 0.67
N ALA A 336 7.51 -20.95 0.77
CA ALA A 336 7.23 -19.53 0.61
C ALA A 336 8.06 -18.70 1.63
N PRO A 337 8.58 -17.52 1.24
CA PRO A 337 9.29 -16.65 2.18
C PRO A 337 8.33 -16.15 3.28
N PRO A 338 8.84 -15.54 4.38
CA PRO A 338 7.99 -14.87 5.36
C PRO A 338 7.05 -13.84 4.72
N PHE A 339 5.78 -13.85 5.13
CA PHE A 339 4.75 -12.91 4.66
C PHE A 339 4.25 -12.01 5.80
N PHE A 340 4.10 -10.72 5.51
CA PHE A 340 3.33 -9.80 6.35
C PHE A 340 2.22 -9.12 5.54
N ILE A 341 0.99 -9.61 5.71
CA ILE A 341 -0.19 -9.18 4.99
C ILE A 341 -0.95 -8.16 5.84
N LEU A 342 -1.26 -6.99 5.28
CA LEU A 342 -2.06 -5.97 5.95
C LEU A 342 -3.35 -5.70 5.18
N HIS A 343 -4.50 -5.57 5.83
CA HIS A 343 -5.77 -5.27 5.15
C HIS A 343 -6.67 -4.39 5.99
N GLY A 344 -7.34 -3.42 5.37
CA GLY A 344 -8.32 -2.57 6.04
C GLY A 344 -9.66 -3.29 6.23
N GLN A 345 -10.19 -3.30 7.45
CA GLN A 345 -11.48 -3.95 7.73
C GLN A 345 -12.66 -3.33 6.97
N ASP A 346 -12.60 -2.01 6.75
CA ASP A 346 -13.63 -1.25 6.05
C ASP A 346 -13.28 -1.00 4.58
N ASP A 347 -12.37 -1.79 4.01
CA ASP A 347 -12.04 -1.73 2.59
C ASP A 347 -13.32 -1.92 1.73
N SER A 348 -13.62 -0.91 0.90
CA SER A 348 -14.76 -0.85 0.00
C SER A 348 -14.40 -1.22 -1.44
N ILE A 349 -13.11 -1.37 -1.77
CA ILE A 349 -12.64 -1.76 -3.11
C ILE A 349 -12.32 -3.25 -3.16
N ILE A 350 -11.57 -3.75 -2.16
CA ILE A 350 -11.21 -5.16 -2.03
C ILE A 350 -11.73 -5.66 -0.68
N PRO A 351 -12.70 -6.59 -0.66
CA PRO A 351 -13.20 -7.17 0.57
C PRO A 351 -12.08 -7.73 1.45
N VAL A 352 -12.15 -7.46 2.75
CA VAL A 352 -11.16 -7.93 3.74
C VAL A 352 -11.01 -9.46 3.78
N GLN A 353 -12.07 -10.19 3.40
CA GLN A 353 -12.06 -11.65 3.24
C GLN A 353 -10.93 -12.14 2.33
N GLU A 354 -10.54 -11.38 1.30
CA GLU A 354 -9.42 -11.76 0.43
C GLU A 354 -8.11 -11.90 1.21
N GLY A 355 -7.82 -10.94 2.09
CA GLY A 355 -6.64 -10.98 2.94
C GLY A 355 -6.69 -12.12 3.95
N ARG A 356 -7.87 -12.38 4.52
CA ARG A 356 -8.08 -13.50 5.48
C ARG A 356 -7.86 -14.85 4.79
N GLU A 357 -8.56 -15.10 3.69
CA GLU A 357 -8.47 -16.35 2.92
C GLU A 357 -7.03 -16.63 2.46
N PHE A 358 -6.32 -15.59 2.00
CA PHE A 358 -4.92 -15.73 1.58
C PHE A 358 -3.97 -15.99 2.76
N ALA A 359 -4.13 -15.28 3.87
CA ALA A 359 -3.31 -15.49 5.06
C ALA A 359 -3.51 -16.89 5.65
N ASP A 360 -4.75 -17.37 5.70
CA ASP A 360 -5.08 -18.71 6.20
C ASP A 360 -4.49 -19.78 5.27
N ALA A 361 -4.68 -19.65 3.95
CA ALA A 361 -4.09 -20.58 2.98
C ALA A 361 -2.55 -20.63 3.03
N LEU A 362 -1.89 -19.50 3.30
CA LEU A 362 -0.43 -19.48 3.52
C LEU A 362 -0.04 -20.13 4.83
N ARG A 363 -0.77 -19.89 5.93
CA ARG A 363 -0.48 -20.50 7.25
C ARG A 363 -0.64 -22.01 7.24
N ASP A 364 -1.58 -22.52 6.46
CA ASP A 364 -1.85 -23.95 6.36
C ASP A 364 -0.70 -24.72 5.69
N VAL A 365 0.12 -24.05 4.87
CA VAL A 365 1.12 -24.71 4.01
C VAL A 365 2.55 -24.24 4.31
N SER A 366 2.77 -22.94 4.54
CA SER A 366 4.10 -22.34 4.67
C SER A 366 4.79 -22.73 5.97
N THR A 367 6.08 -23.01 5.88
CA THR A 367 6.96 -23.22 7.04
C THR A 367 7.53 -21.91 7.60
N ALA A 368 7.42 -20.82 6.84
CA ALA A 368 7.86 -19.49 7.26
C ALA A 368 6.74 -18.73 8.00
N PRO A 369 7.07 -17.74 8.85
CA PRO A 369 6.07 -16.94 9.54
C PRO A 369 5.13 -16.20 8.58
N VAL A 370 3.82 -16.23 8.90
CA VAL A 370 2.77 -15.50 8.18
C VAL A 370 2.03 -14.59 9.17
N VAL A 371 2.33 -13.30 9.08
CA VAL A 371 1.70 -12.24 9.87
C VAL A 371 0.52 -11.67 9.10
N TYR A 372 -0.65 -11.56 9.74
CA TYR A 372 -1.82 -10.92 9.16
C TYR A 372 -2.35 -9.83 10.10
N ALA A 373 -2.30 -8.58 9.65
CA ALA A 373 -2.84 -7.43 10.36
C ALA A 373 -4.11 -6.92 9.67
N GLU A 374 -5.26 -7.18 10.30
CA GLU A 374 -6.52 -6.54 9.93
C GLU A 374 -6.67 -5.23 10.71
N ILE A 375 -6.75 -4.11 9.99
CA ILE A 375 -6.78 -2.77 10.60
C ILE A 375 -8.25 -2.30 10.72
N PRO A 376 -8.80 -2.19 11.94
CA PRO A 376 -10.19 -1.76 12.13
C PRO A 376 -10.43 -0.36 11.60
N HIS A 377 -11.61 -0.18 11.00
CA HIS A 377 -12.06 1.08 10.40
C HIS A 377 -11.16 1.64 9.28
N ALA A 378 -10.18 0.86 8.82
CA ALA A 378 -9.32 1.29 7.73
C ALA A 378 -9.98 1.00 6.39
N GLN A 379 -9.95 2.02 5.53
CA GLN A 379 -10.36 1.94 4.14
C GLN A 379 -9.17 1.48 3.29
N HIS A 380 -9.41 1.10 2.04
CA HIS A 380 -8.39 0.93 1.00
C HIS A 380 -7.39 2.10 1.00
N ALA A 381 -6.12 1.82 0.75
CA ALA A 381 -5.05 2.83 0.70
C ALA A 381 -4.83 3.65 2.00
N PHE A 382 -5.09 3.06 3.17
CA PHE A 382 -4.88 3.69 4.48
C PHE A 382 -3.43 4.13 4.76
N ASP A 383 -2.46 3.58 4.05
CA ASP A 383 -1.02 3.81 4.19
C ASP A 383 -0.48 4.93 3.28
N PHE A 384 -1.30 5.47 2.39
CA PHE A 384 -0.82 6.34 1.31
C PHE A 384 -0.44 7.75 1.76
N TYR A 385 -1.25 8.36 2.63
CA TYR A 385 -1.09 9.77 2.99
C TYR A 385 -0.05 9.95 4.11
N TYR A 386 0.96 10.77 3.85
CA TYR A 386 1.99 11.11 4.83
C TYR A 386 1.46 11.72 6.13
N GLY A 387 0.28 12.34 6.13
CA GLY A 387 -0.33 12.87 7.34
C GLY A 387 -1.13 11.85 8.17
N SER A 388 -1.34 10.63 7.66
CA SER A 388 -2.15 9.63 8.37
C SER A 388 -1.34 8.92 9.46
N PRO A 389 -1.85 8.77 10.69
CA PRO A 389 -1.25 7.90 11.71
C PRO A 389 -1.08 6.45 11.21
N ARG A 390 -2.06 5.92 10.47
CA ARG A 390 -2.01 4.54 9.95
C ARG A 390 -0.87 4.33 8.97
N ALA A 391 -0.57 5.32 8.14
CA ALA A 391 0.58 5.27 7.24
C ALA A 391 1.91 5.15 8.00
N HIS A 392 2.05 5.84 9.13
CA HIS A 392 3.25 5.74 9.98
C HIS A 392 3.32 4.40 10.70
N TYR A 393 2.21 3.93 11.29
CA TYR A 393 2.18 2.62 11.94
C TYR A 393 2.42 1.48 10.95
N THR A 394 1.93 1.61 9.71
CA THR A 394 2.27 0.69 8.62
C THR A 394 3.78 0.70 8.36
N ALA A 395 4.37 1.88 8.16
CA ALA A 395 5.80 2.00 7.88
C ALA A 395 6.67 1.40 9.00
N GLN A 396 6.33 1.68 10.26
CA GLN A 396 7.02 1.13 11.42
C GLN A 396 6.86 -0.38 11.52
N ALA A 397 5.65 -0.92 11.41
CA ALA A 397 5.40 -2.35 11.51
C ALA A 397 6.10 -3.14 10.38
N VAL A 398 6.11 -2.57 9.17
CA VAL A 398 6.83 -3.17 8.03
C VAL A 398 8.34 -3.17 8.27
N GLU A 399 8.91 -2.07 8.78
CA GLU A 399 10.32 -2.05 9.18
C GLU A 399 10.61 -3.10 10.25
N GLU A 400 9.82 -3.15 11.32
CA GLU A 400 10.02 -4.10 12.42
C GLU A 400 9.99 -5.55 11.91
N PHE A 401 9.03 -5.90 11.07
CA PHE A 401 8.95 -7.21 10.43
C PHE A 401 10.20 -7.51 9.59
N LEU A 402 10.59 -6.61 8.69
CA LEU A 402 11.69 -6.86 7.78
C LEU A 402 13.06 -6.85 8.49
N SER A 403 13.24 -6.02 9.51
CA SER A 403 14.42 -6.06 10.39
C SER A 403 14.49 -7.35 11.19
N TRP A 404 13.35 -7.90 11.62
CA TRP A 404 13.31 -9.22 12.26
C TRP A 404 13.74 -10.33 11.29
N VAL A 405 13.27 -10.29 10.04
CA VAL A 405 13.71 -11.22 8.98
C VAL A 405 15.23 -11.09 8.76
N ALA A 406 15.76 -9.86 8.66
CA ALA A 406 17.19 -9.64 8.51
C ALA A 406 18.02 -10.23 9.66
N ALA A 407 17.57 -10.03 10.90
CA ALA A 407 18.24 -10.55 12.08
C ALA A 407 18.25 -12.08 12.13
N THR A 408 17.14 -12.71 11.75
CA THR A 408 16.96 -14.17 11.84
C THR A 408 17.63 -14.91 10.69
N THR A 409 17.69 -14.33 9.49
CA THR A 409 18.43 -14.90 8.35
C THR A 409 19.93 -14.91 8.63
N ARG A 410 20.50 -13.83 9.18
CA ARG A 410 21.94 -13.77 9.53
C ARG A 410 22.33 -14.86 10.53
N ARG A 411 21.53 -15.07 11.57
CA ARG A 411 21.79 -16.13 12.57
C ARG A 411 21.72 -17.57 12.03
N ARG A 412 21.11 -17.79 10.87
CA ARG A 412 21.07 -19.12 10.23
C ARG A 412 22.27 -19.37 9.33
N ALA A 413 23.01 -18.32 8.96
CA ALA A 413 24.19 -18.39 8.11
C ALA A 413 25.49 -18.54 8.94
N ASP A 414 25.48 -18.08 10.20
CA ASP A 414 26.49 -18.34 11.23
C ASP A 414 26.25 -19.71 11.90
#